data_AF-A0A0F9HM89-F1
#
_entry.id   AF-A0A0F9HM89-F1
#
_cell.length_a   1.000
_cell.length_b   1.000
_cell.length_c   1.000
_cell.angle_alpha   90.00
_cell.angle_beta   90.00
_cell.angle_gamma   90.00
#
_symmetry.space_group_name_H-M   'P 1'
#
loop_
_entity.id
_entity.type
_entity.pdbx_description
1 polymer ?
#
loop_
_entity_poly.entity_id
_entity_poly.type
_entity_poly.pdbx_seq_one_letter_code
_entity_poly.pdbx_strand_id
1 'polypeptide(L)'
;MTFIDDGKGTGSKAGVTTRNRLLVTAIQSSIEHYVNHNEGQAYQILFEQAPTANDDCIFYLQNTHVTKELVIQGITLYVSAACEVYMKLGASGTRNSVSVLTPANLNIGSTNAAQGTFEKGADLDGGSATLNGADYEIYRYKFIGETRSTDFD
;
A
#
# COMPACT_ATOMS: atom_id res chain seq x y z
N MET A 1 32.71 32.82 20.68
CA MET A 1 32.51 31.35 20.68
C MET A 1 31.28 31.10 19.81
N THR A 2 31.48 30.60 18.60
CA THR A 2 30.40 30.41 17.61
C THR A 2 29.69 29.10 17.92
N PHE A 3 28.38 29.18 18.16
CA PHE A 3 27.54 28.00 18.40
C PHE A 3 26.88 27.58 17.08
N ILE A 4 26.67 26.28 16.91
CA ILE A 4 25.83 25.74 15.85
C ILE A 4 24.43 25.63 16.44
N ASP A 5 23.47 26.32 15.82
CA ASP A 5 22.06 26.34 16.22
C ASP A 5 21.40 25.00 15.89
N ASP A 6 20.41 24.58 16.70
CA ASP A 6 19.73 23.28 16.54
C ASP A 6 18.74 23.25 15.37
N GLY A 7 18.51 24.41 14.74
CA GLY A 7 17.60 24.58 13.61
C GLY A 7 16.12 24.40 13.94
N LYS A 8 15.77 24.20 15.22
CA LYS A 8 14.41 24.04 15.75
C LYS A 8 13.99 25.18 16.66
N GLY A 9 14.90 26.13 16.96
CA GLY A 9 14.62 27.29 17.79
C GLY A 9 14.38 26.93 19.26
N THR A 10 14.82 25.76 19.72
CA THR A 10 14.62 25.34 21.12
C THR A 10 15.70 25.88 22.05
N GLY A 11 16.75 26.50 21.50
CA GLY A 11 17.91 27.00 22.25
C GLY A 11 18.80 25.88 22.79
N SER A 12 18.58 24.64 22.35
CA SER A 12 19.35 23.48 22.78
C SER A 12 20.74 23.53 22.15
N LYS A 13 21.78 23.46 22.99
CA LYS A 13 23.18 23.53 22.54
C LYS A 13 23.70 22.13 22.23
N ALA A 14 24.26 21.94 21.04
CA ALA A 14 24.94 20.69 20.71
C ALA A 14 26.18 20.51 21.62
N GLY A 15 26.16 19.46 22.44
CA GLY A 15 27.29 19.10 23.30
C GLY A 15 28.45 18.53 22.47
N VAL A 16 29.67 18.96 22.80
CA VAL A 16 30.89 18.29 22.32
C VAL A 16 31.37 17.31 23.37
N THR A 17 32.04 16.24 22.94
CA THR A 17 32.71 15.30 23.86
C THR A 17 33.79 16.04 24.68
N THR A 18 34.27 15.40 25.75
CA THR A 18 35.38 15.92 26.59
C THR A 18 36.68 16.19 25.83
N ARG A 19 36.77 15.75 24.56
CA ARG A 19 37.89 16.02 23.65
C ARG A 19 37.54 17.03 22.55
N ASN A 20 36.50 17.84 22.72
CA ASN A 20 36.03 18.83 21.75
C ASN A 20 35.64 18.24 20.38
N ARG A 21 35.06 17.02 20.36
CA ARG A 21 34.53 16.40 19.13
C ARG A 21 33.01 16.41 19.12
N LEU A 22 32.42 16.75 17.98
CA LEU A 22 30.99 16.63 17.71
C LEU A 22 30.70 15.26 17.09
N LEU A 23 29.67 14.57 17.59
CA LEU A 23 29.12 13.37 16.96
C LEU A 23 27.79 13.74 16.31
N VAL A 24 27.70 13.56 15.00
CA VAL A 24 26.45 13.71 14.25
C VAL A 24 26.00 12.33 13.82
N THR A 25 24.78 11.96 14.16
CA THR A 25 24.14 10.73 13.68
C THR A 25 22.92 11.12 12.86
N ALA A 26 22.79 10.52 11.68
CA ALA A 26 21.59 10.61 10.87
C ALA A 26 20.98 9.21 10.78
N ILE A 27 19.68 9.12 11.02
CA ILE A 27 18.90 7.91 10.77
C ILE A 27 18.08 8.19 9.53
N GLN A 28 18.27 7.39 8.49
CA GLN A 28 17.38 7.40 7.33
C GLN A 28 16.36 6.29 7.53
N SER A 29 15.09 6.68 7.59
CA SER A 29 13.95 5.80 7.54
C SER A 29 13.11 6.23 6.36
N SER A 30 12.56 5.26 5.64
CA SER A 30 11.50 5.54 4.70
C SER A 30 10.23 5.98 5.46
N ILE A 31 9.36 6.73 4.78
CA ILE A 31 8.19 7.38 5.40
C ILE A 31 7.27 6.31 6.00
N GLU A 32 7.08 5.18 5.31
CA GLU A 32 6.24 4.08 5.75
C GLU A 32 6.76 3.42 7.03
N HIS A 33 8.06 3.25 7.20
CA HIS A 33 8.63 2.72 8.44
C HIS A 33 8.47 3.71 9.60
N TYR A 34 8.59 5.02 9.31
CA TYR A 34 8.34 6.06 10.31
C TYR A 34 6.87 6.10 10.74
N VAL A 35 5.93 6.06 9.78
CA VAL A 35 4.48 6.05 10.04
C VAL A 35 4.09 4.77 10.78
N ASN A 36 4.63 3.62 10.37
CA ASN A 36 4.41 2.37 11.08
C ASN A 36 4.86 2.49 12.54
N HIS A 37 6.09 2.93 12.78
CA HIS A 37 6.66 2.99 14.13
C HIS A 37 5.96 4.02 15.04
N ASN A 38 5.66 5.22 14.53
CA ASN A 38 5.19 6.33 15.36
C ASN A 38 3.67 6.50 15.38
N GLU A 39 2.99 6.14 14.29
CA GLU A 39 1.54 6.30 14.16
C GLU A 39 0.79 4.96 14.26
N GLY A 40 1.50 3.84 14.13
CA GLY A 40 0.89 2.51 14.18
C GLY A 40 -0.09 2.27 13.03
N GLN A 41 0.17 2.90 11.87
CA GLN A 41 -0.66 2.86 10.66
C GLN A 41 0.08 2.13 9.53
N ALA A 42 0.20 0.82 9.63
CA ALA A 42 0.68 -0.03 8.55
C ALA A 42 -0.19 -1.26 8.49
N TYR A 43 -0.68 -1.59 7.30
CA TYR A 43 -1.68 -2.65 7.15
C TYR A 43 -1.32 -3.55 5.97
N GLN A 44 -1.64 -4.84 6.13
CA GLN A 44 -1.60 -5.83 5.07
C GLN A 44 -3.01 -6.28 4.73
N ILE A 45 -3.29 -6.43 3.45
CA ILE A 45 -4.54 -7.00 2.94
C ILE A 45 -4.19 -8.26 2.17
N LEU A 46 -4.85 -9.35 2.52
CA LEU A 46 -4.74 -10.64 1.86
C LEU A 46 -6.08 -10.92 1.18
N PHE A 47 -6.04 -11.24 -0.11
CA PHE A 47 -7.23 -11.64 -0.85
C PHE A 47 -6.88 -12.76 -1.83
N GLU A 48 -7.89 -13.58 -2.13
CA GLU A 48 -7.85 -14.61 -3.14
C GLU A 48 -9.22 -14.58 -3.83
N GLN A 49 -9.20 -14.48 -5.16
CA GLN A 49 -10.40 -14.31 -5.96
C GLN A 49 -10.14 -14.74 -7.40
N ALA A 50 -11.01 -15.61 -7.92
CA ALA A 50 -11.05 -15.92 -9.34
C ALA A 50 -12.01 -14.95 -10.06
N PRO A 51 -11.61 -14.38 -11.22
CA PRO A 51 -12.53 -13.61 -12.05
C PRO A 51 -13.57 -14.54 -12.71
N THR A 52 -14.72 -14.00 -13.12
CA THR A 52 -15.73 -14.75 -13.88
C THR A 52 -15.49 -14.74 -15.39
N ALA A 53 -14.90 -13.66 -15.89
CA ALA A 53 -14.61 -13.38 -17.28
C ALA A 53 -13.33 -12.54 -17.41
N ASN A 54 -12.98 -12.18 -18.65
CA ASN A 54 -11.91 -11.22 -18.90
C ASN A 54 -12.37 -9.81 -18.51
N ASP A 55 -11.41 -8.98 -18.11
CA ASP A 55 -11.62 -7.58 -17.70
C ASP A 55 -12.43 -7.36 -16.41
N ASP A 56 -12.62 -8.40 -15.59
CA ASP A 56 -13.30 -8.28 -14.30
C ASP A 56 -12.43 -7.60 -13.23
N CYS A 57 -13.00 -6.64 -12.51
CA CYS A 57 -12.37 -6.09 -11.30
C CYS A 57 -12.52 -7.06 -10.12
N ILE A 58 -11.41 -7.61 -9.64
CA ILE A 58 -11.43 -8.62 -8.56
C ILE A 58 -11.13 -8.09 -7.14
N PHE A 59 -10.60 -6.87 -7.06
CA PHE A 59 -10.20 -6.24 -5.80
C PHE A 59 -10.42 -4.73 -5.86
N TYR A 60 -10.98 -4.18 -4.79
CA TYR A 60 -11.25 -2.76 -4.62
C TYR A 60 -10.67 -2.25 -3.29
N LEU A 61 -9.98 -1.12 -3.37
CA LEU A 61 -9.35 -0.43 -2.26
C LEU A 61 -9.65 1.06 -2.37
N GLN A 62 -10.26 1.62 -1.34
CA GLN A 62 -10.50 3.06 -1.24
C GLN A 62 -10.12 3.55 0.15
N ASN A 63 -9.29 4.58 0.22
CA ASN A 63 -9.10 5.35 1.43
C ASN A 63 -10.28 6.30 1.61
N THR A 64 -10.98 6.19 2.74
CA THR A 64 -12.12 7.05 3.08
C THR A 64 -11.75 8.07 4.16
N HIS A 65 -10.49 8.10 4.59
CA HIS A 65 -10.01 9.06 5.58
C HIS A 65 -9.87 10.46 4.96
N VAL A 66 -10.37 11.48 5.66
CA VAL A 66 -10.36 12.88 5.14
C VAL A 66 -9.04 13.63 5.31
N THR A 67 -8.21 13.29 6.31
CA THR A 67 -6.92 13.95 6.56
C THR A 67 -5.68 13.07 6.34
N LYS A 68 -5.83 11.78 6.06
CA LYS A 68 -4.70 10.86 5.86
C LYS A 68 -4.66 10.38 4.43
N GLU A 69 -3.46 10.29 3.89
CA GLU A 69 -3.21 9.77 2.55
C GLU A 69 -2.97 8.26 2.60
N LEU A 70 -3.27 7.59 1.49
CA LEU A 70 -2.94 6.18 1.30
C LEU A 70 -1.61 6.07 0.58
N VAL A 71 -0.67 5.36 1.19
CA VAL A 71 0.61 5.00 0.58
C VAL A 71 0.65 3.48 0.38
N ILE A 72 0.77 3.04 -0.87
CA ILE A 72 0.92 1.63 -1.21
C ILE A 72 2.42 1.33 -1.37
N GLN A 73 2.98 0.55 -0.45
CA GLN A 73 4.39 0.15 -0.50
C GLN A 73 4.65 -0.86 -1.63
N GLY A 74 3.74 -1.81 -1.81
CA GLY A 74 3.90 -2.88 -2.79
C GLY A 74 2.63 -3.70 -2.92
N ILE A 75 2.52 -4.35 -4.07
CA ILE A 75 1.46 -5.30 -4.37
C ILE A 75 2.16 -6.57 -4.85
N THR A 76 1.86 -7.69 -4.21
CA THR A 76 2.37 -9.01 -4.61
C THR A 76 1.19 -9.85 -5.05
N LEU A 77 1.24 -10.33 -6.29
CA LEU A 77 0.20 -11.15 -6.89
C LEU A 77 0.78 -12.47 -7.36
N TYR A 78 0.01 -13.54 -7.18
CA TYR A 78 0.25 -14.85 -7.74
C TYR A 78 -0.91 -15.18 -8.67
N VAL A 79 -0.59 -15.58 -9.89
CA VAL A 79 -1.59 -15.93 -10.91
C VAL A 79 -1.40 -17.39 -11.32
N SER A 80 -2.51 -18.12 -11.45
CA SER A 80 -2.50 -19.56 -11.75
C SER A 80 -2.48 -19.88 -13.26
N ALA A 81 -2.65 -18.87 -14.11
CA ALA A 81 -2.66 -19.00 -15.56
C ALA A 81 -2.11 -17.71 -16.20
N ALA A 82 -1.81 -17.76 -17.50
CA ALA A 82 -1.44 -16.57 -18.26
C ALA A 82 -2.60 -15.57 -18.29
N CYS A 83 -2.35 -14.35 -17.85
CA CYS A 83 -3.37 -13.30 -17.78
C CYS A 83 -2.75 -11.90 -17.85
N GLU A 84 -3.59 -10.90 -18.09
CA GLU A 84 -3.22 -9.49 -17.92
C GLU A 84 -3.85 -8.98 -16.64
N VAL A 85 -3.08 -8.21 -15.87
CA VAL A 85 -3.58 -7.51 -14.68
C VAL A 85 -3.32 -6.03 -14.87
N TYR A 86 -4.33 -5.22 -14.64
CA TYR A 86 -4.23 -3.78 -14.66
C TYR A 86 -4.80 -3.17 -13.39
N MET A 87 -4.39 -1.94 -13.10
CA MET A 87 -4.89 -1.17 -11.97
C MET A 87 -5.55 0.10 -12.46
N LYS A 88 -6.80 0.31 -12.04
CA LYS A 88 -7.53 1.57 -12.22
C LYS A 88 -7.31 2.45 -11.00
N LEU A 89 -6.91 3.71 -11.21
CA LEU A 89 -6.82 4.70 -10.13
C LEU A 89 -8.00 5.67 -10.19
N GLY A 90 -8.53 6.05 -9.02
CA GLY A 90 -9.64 6.99 -8.93
C GLY A 90 -11.02 6.41 -9.24
N ALA A 91 -11.15 5.08 -9.38
CA ALA A 91 -12.44 4.43 -9.51
C ALA A 91 -13.26 4.56 -8.21
N SER A 92 -14.52 5.00 -8.34
CA SER A 92 -15.44 5.16 -7.20
C SER A 92 -16.86 4.83 -7.61
N GLY A 93 -17.69 4.40 -6.65
CA GLY A 93 -19.10 4.11 -6.90
C GLY A 93 -19.56 2.79 -6.29
N THR A 94 -20.58 2.18 -6.90
CA THR A 94 -21.17 0.92 -6.44
C THR A 94 -20.44 -0.27 -7.03
N ARG A 95 -20.25 -1.33 -6.23
CA ARG A 95 -19.63 -2.58 -6.63
C ARG A 95 -20.64 -3.72 -6.53
N ASN A 96 -20.53 -4.73 -7.39
CA ASN A 96 -21.38 -5.91 -7.32
C ASN A 96 -20.80 -6.99 -6.41
N SER A 97 -21.67 -7.82 -5.82
CA SER A 97 -21.32 -9.11 -5.18
C SER A 97 -20.09 -9.05 -4.26
N VAL A 98 -20.01 -7.99 -3.44
CA VAL A 98 -18.85 -7.67 -2.62
C VAL A 98 -18.68 -8.61 -1.43
N SER A 99 -17.44 -9.02 -1.19
CA SER A 99 -16.98 -9.57 0.10
C SER A 99 -16.04 -8.57 0.75
N VAL A 100 -16.39 -8.10 1.94
CA VAL A 100 -15.56 -7.16 2.71
C VAL A 100 -14.29 -7.85 3.21
N LEU A 101 -13.16 -7.18 3.07
CA LEU A 101 -11.86 -7.59 3.58
C LEU A 101 -11.51 -6.74 4.81
N THR A 102 -10.87 -7.36 5.81
CA THR A 102 -10.37 -6.64 6.99
C THR A 102 -8.84 -6.57 6.92
N PRO A 103 -8.26 -5.38 6.72
CA PRO A 103 -6.81 -5.22 6.75
C PRO A 103 -6.24 -5.57 8.14
N ALA A 104 -5.14 -6.32 8.16
CA ALA A 104 -4.42 -6.67 9.37
C ALA A 104 -3.36 -5.61 9.68
N ASN A 105 -3.31 -5.10 10.91
CA ASN A 105 -2.28 -4.15 11.33
C ASN A 105 -0.92 -4.86 11.48
N LEU A 106 0.12 -4.31 10.87
CA LEU A 106 1.49 -4.81 10.92
C LEU A 106 2.31 -4.21 12.07
N ASN A 107 1.77 -3.19 12.75
CA ASN A 107 2.36 -2.68 13.99
C ASN A 107 1.92 -3.55 15.16
N ILE A 108 2.85 -4.34 15.70
CA ILE A 108 2.60 -5.16 16.88
C ILE A 108 2.28 -4.28 18.10
N GLY A 109 1.09 -4.45 18.66
CA GLY A 109 0.60 -3.68 19.81
C GLY A 109 -0.28 -2.47 19.46
N SER A 110 -0.40 -2.11 18.19
CA SER A 110 -1.39 -1.12 17.75
C SER A 110 -2.79 -1.70 17.71
N THR A 111 -3.77 -0.99 18.28
CA THR A 111 -5.20 -1.32 18.17
C THR A 111 -5.88 -0.56 17.04
N ASN A 112 -5.12 0.14 16.20
CA ASN A 112 -5.67 0.92 15.10
C ASN A 112 -6.24 0.01 14.02
N ALA A 113 -7.41 0.35 13.51
CA ALA A 113 -8.02 -0.28 12.34
C ALA A 113 -7.82 0.59 11.10
N ALA A 114 -7.62 -0.05 9.95
CA ALA A 114 -7.56 0.65 8.67
C ALA A 114 -8.90 1.32 8.36
N GLN A 115 -8.85 2.58 7.92
CA GLN A 115 -10.03 3.35 7.56
C GLN A 115 -10.15 3.43 6.04
N GLY A 116 -11.12 2.69 5.50
CA GLY A 116 -11.31 2.58 4.07
C GLY A 116 -12.37 1.55 3.71
N THR A 117 -12.58 1.42 2.41
CA THR A 117 -13.37 0.33 1.81
C THR A 117 -12.37 -0.66 1.21
N PHE A 118 -12.48 -1.93 1.62
CA PHE A 118 -11.58 -3.00 1.19
C PHE A 118 -12.45 -4.19 0.81
N GLU A 119 -12.49 -4.54 -0.47
CA GLU A 119 -13.45 -5.52 -0.98
C GLU A 119 -12.82 -6.39 -2.05
N LYS A 120 -13.34 -7.61 -2.16
CA LYS A 120 -13.09 -8.50 -3.29
C LYS A 120 -14.41 -8.99 -3.87
N GLY A 121 -14.38 -9.42 -5.11
CA GLY A 121 -15.52 -10.03 -5.79
C GLY A 121 -15.06 -10.63 -7.11
N ALA A 122 -15.85 -11.54 -7.68
CA ALA A 122 -15.46 -12.17 -8.94
C ALA A 122 -15.61 -11.23 -10.14
N ASP A 123 -16.48 -10.22 -10.03
CA ASP A 123 -16.69 -9.12 -10.97
C ASP A 123 -17.30 -7.94 -10.18
N LEU A 124 -16.45 -6.99 -9.76
CA LEU A 124 -16.87 -5.84 -8.97
C LEU A 124 -17.43 -4.70 -9.83
N ASP A 125 -17.07 -4.60 -11.10
CA ASP A 125 -17.38 -3.47 -11.99
C ASP A 125 -18.32 -3.79 -13.17
N GLY A 126 -18.78 -5.03 -13.34
CA GLY A 126 -19.71 -5.41 -14.39
C GLY A 126 -21.17 -4.99 -14.17
N GLY A 127 -22.02 -5.22 -15.18
CA GLY A 127 -23.47 -5.10 -15.08
C GLY A 127 -23.99 -3.75 -14.57
N SER A 128 -24.65 -3.75 -13.40
CA SER A 128 -25.24 -2.55 -12.76
C SER A 128 -24.27 -1.78 -11.86
N ALA A 129 -23.02 -2.23 -11.72
CA ALA A 129 -22.02 -1.49 -10.97
C ALA A 129 -21.75 -0.14 -11.63
N THR A 130 -21.53 0.87 -10.81
CA THR A 130 -21.27 2.24 -11.27
C THR A 130 -19.88 2.69 -10.82
N LEU A 131 -18.89 1.80 -10.93
CA LEU A 131 -17.49 2.14 -10.68
C LEU A 131 -17.04 3.11 -11.79
N ASN A 132 -17.30 4.39 -11.55
CA ASN A 132 -16.92 5.49 -12.41
C ASN A 132 -15.67 6.14 -11.81
N GLY A 133 -14.57 6.06 -12.54
CA GLY A 133 -13.37 6.86 -12.34
C GLY A 133 -12.98 7.46 -13.68
N ALA A 134 -12.05 8.41 -13.69
CA ALA A 134 -11.39 8.69 -14.95
C ALA A 134 -10.64 7.39 -15.33
N ASP A 135 -11.05 6.74 -16.42
CA ASP A 135 -10.60 5.41 -16.87
C ASP A 135 -9.12 5.43 -17.30
N TYR A 136 -8.24 5.81 -16.40
CA TYR A 136 -6.83 5.70 -16.59
C TYR A 136 -6.44 4.32 -16.07
N GLU A 137 -6.42 3.36 -16.98
CA GLU A 137 -5.60 2.17 -16.81
C GLU A 137 -4.13 2.61 -16.85
N ILE A 138 -3.61 3.03 -15.69
CA ILE A 138 -2.28 3.66 -15.63
C ILE A 138 -1.19 2.61 -15.76
N TYR A 139 -1.43 1.42 -15.22
CA TYR A 139 -0.46 0.34 -15.17
C TYR A 139 -1.08 -0.96 -15.64
N ARG A 140 -0.49 -1.54 -16.69
CA ARG A 140 -0.85 -2.85 -17.24
C ARG A 140 0.36 -3.77 -17.19
N TYR A 141 0.19 -4.93 -16.59
CA TYR A 141 1.22 -5.95 -16.45
C TYR A 141 0.75 -7.23 -17.14
N LYS A 142 1.58 -7.77 -18.03
CA LYS A 142 1.32 -9.02 -18.71
C LYS A 142 2.09 -10.14 -18.04
N PHE A 143 1.38 -11.13 -17.54
CA PHE A 143 1.98 -12.33 -16.94
C PHE A 143 1.93 -13.47 -17.96
N ILE A 144 3.11 -13.99 -18.31
CA ILE A 144 3.24 -15.13 -19.22
C ILE A 144 3.46 -16.35 -18.34
N GLY A 145 2.49 -17.27 -18.36
CA GLY A 145 2.65 -18.57 -17.72
C GLY A 145 3.58 -19.43 -18.57
N GLU A 146 4.79 -19.67 -18.10
CA GLU A 146 5.70 -20.63 -18.73
C GLU A 146 5.54 -21.98 -18.01
N THR A 147 5.00 -22.97 -18.72
CA THR A 147 5.10 -24.36 -18.27
C THR A 147 6.55 -24.79 -18.43
N ARG A 148 7.29 -24.86 -17.33
CA ARG A 148 8.62 -25.47 -17.34
C ARG A 148 8.42 -26.95 -17.66
N SER A 149 8.80 -27.37 -18.88
CA SER A 149 8.92 -28.80 -19.20
C SER A 149 9.84 -29.42 -18.14
N THR A 150 9.37 -30.49 -17.51
CA THR A 150 10.14 -31.28 -16.55
C THR A 150 11.01 -32.33 -17.24
N ASP A 151 11.21 -32.21 -18.56
CA ASP A 151 12.04 -33.13 -19.34
C ASP A 151 13.51 -32.82 -19.06
N PHE A 152 14.00 -33.33 -17.93
CA PHE A 152 15.41 -33.56 -17.70
C PHE A 152 15.76 -34.89 -18.39
N ASP A 153 16.12 -34.82 -19.67
CA ASP A 153 16.84 -35.91 -20.35
C ASP A 153 18.28 -36.04 -19.81
#